data_AF-A0A2S9PXU2-F1
#
_entry.id   AF-A0A2S9PXU2-F1
#
_cell.length_a   1.000
_cell.length_b   1.000
_cell.length_c   1.000
_cell.angle_alpha   90.00
_cell.angle_beta   90.00
_cell.angle_gamma   90.00
#
_symmetry.space_group_name_H-M   'P 1'
#
loop_
_entity.id
_entity.type
_entity.pdbx_description
1 polymer ?
#
loop_
_entity_poly.entity_id
_entity_poly.type
_entity_poly.pdbx_seq_one_letter_code
_entity_poly.pdbx_strand_id
1 'polypeptide(L)'
;AALANNAKAEAGEAAAEAAKSADEAGRHAADADKAATAAETSAAQAKQSAITARNAAAAADRDADAAEDSAAQAEFSAQYARDSATRADLSAAEARASALAAGKDADDANRLAGQAWAQAKEELEKEIAEEIRKNKEEHEKQQAAQKKKENRKNQQCVRLFPHGHTYEPCDEADARHERTREHFTIAADFARTYLFANTEKCIKDPTFGDCALALTEIIPAGKLRLLTKIDDAIDTYMNAKRAKKLPSVCGAKPRFPVKAGVGAAFNAVAHPVLLSARSGEDPRIFVNLHPEDKPEWFKAIAPGTALSRSGNYAYVVLEDGRLVIGKRTAGHVSISGGGPVTAAGEFKTKGGQVVYLDNKSGHFRSHGKHAEKAAIDAFGRDGIDVNGKYIHAWGKPDC
;
A
#
# COMPACT_ATOMS: atom_id res chain seq x y z
N ALA A 1 -81.75 -102.14 -27.53
CA ALA A 1 -80.37 -102.42 -27.96
C ALA A 1 -79.81 -101.32 -28.85
N ALA A 2 -80.39 -101.05 -30.03
CA ALA A 2 -79.88 -100.04 -30.97
C ALA A 2 -79.74 -98.61 -30.40
N LEU A 3 -80.76 -98.13 -29.66
CA LEU A 3 -80.72 -96.80 -28.99
C LEU A 3 -79.56 -96.68 -27.98
N ALA A 4 -79.30 -97.73 -27.20
CA ALA A 4 -78.21 -97.72 -26.22
C ALA A 4 -76.83 -97.73 -26.90
N ASN A 5 -76.70 -98.40 -28.04
CA ASN A 5 -75.47 -98.39 -28.83
C ASN A 5 -75.22 -97.02 -29.46
N ASN A 6 -76.26 -96.33 -29.96
CA ASN A 6 -76.13 -94.95 -30.45
C ASN A 6 -75.75 -93.97 -29.35
N ALA A 7 -76.44 -94.01 -28.20
CA ALA A 7 -76.11 -93.14 -27.07
C ALA A 7 -74.68 -93.34 -26.56
N LYS A 8 -74.18 -94.59 -26.59
CA LYS A 8 -72.77 -94.89 -26.26
C LYS A 8 -71.80 -94.28 -27.27
N ALA A 9 -72.14 -94.29 -28.57
CA ALA A 9 -71.31 -93.69 -29.61
C ALA A 9 -71.26 -92.16 -29.47
N GLU A 10 -72.42 -91.51 -29.31
CA GLU A 10 -72.53 -90.06 -29.11
C GLU A 10 -71.79 -89.59 -27.85
N ALA A 11 -71.89 -90.34 -26.75
CA ALA A 11 -71.13 -90.04 -25.53
C ALA A 11 -69.62 -90.19 -25.74
N GLY A 12 -69.19 -91.14 -26.57
CA GLY A 12 -67.79 -91.31 -26.96
C GLY A 12 -67.27 -90.13 -27.78
N GLU A 13 -68.05 -89.65 -28.76
CA GLU A 13 -67.72 -88.46 -29.55
C GLU A 13 -67.66 -87.20 -28.68
N ALA A 14 -68.64 -86.99 -27.81
CA ALA A 14 -68.66 -85.85 -26.90
C ALA A 14 -67.45 -85.85 -25.93
N ALA A 15 -67.08 -87.03 -25.41
CA ALA A 15 -65.89 -87.16 -24.57
C ALA A 15 -64.60 -86.85 -25.35
N ALA A 16 -64.51 -87.28 -26.61
CA ALA A 16 -63.36 -86.97 -27.47
C ALA A 16 -63.25 -85.47 -27.79
N GLU A 17 -64.36 -84.80 -28.09
CA GLU A 17 -64.38 -83.35 -28.35
C GLU A 17 -64.07 -82.54 -27.09
N ALA A 18 -64.55 -82.98 -25.92
CA ALA A 18 -64.21 -82.38 -24.64
C ALA A 18 -62.71 -82.53 -24.32
N ALA A 19 -62.12 -83.70 -24.59
CA ALA A 19 -60.69 -83.91 -24.44
C ALA A 19 -59.88 -82.98 -25.37
N LYS A 20 -60.30 -82.83 -26.63
CA LYS A 20 -59.67 -81.92 -27.59
C LYS A 20 -59.77 -80.46 -27.15
N SER A 21 -60.94 -80.04 -26.66
CA SER A 21 -61.15 -78.68 -26.13
C SER A 21 -60.27 -78.41 -24.90
N ALA A 22 -60.12 -79.40 -24.01
CA ALA A 22 -59.24 -79.30 -22.85
C ALA A 22 -57.76 -79.18 -23.26
N ASP A 23 -57.33 -79.95 -24.27
CA ASP A 23 -55.99 -79.84 -24.84
C ASP A 23 -55.73 -78.46 -25.46
N GLU A 24 -56.69 -77.93 -26.23
CA GLU A 24 -56.60 -76.59 -26.81
C GLU A 24 -56.55 -75.49 -25.74
N ALA A 25 -57.39 -75.59 -24.71
CA ALA A 25 -57.35 -74.67 -23.56
C ALA A 25 -56.01 -74.73 -22.82
N GLY A 26 -55.44 -75.93 -22.64
CA GLY A 26 -54.12 -76.12 -22.07
C GLY A 26 -53.01 -75.46 -22.88
N ARG A 27 -53.07 -75.56 -24.22
CA ARG A 27 -52.12 -74.85 -25.11
C ARG A 27 -52.27 -73.34 -25.00
N HIS A 28 -53.50 -72.82 -25.01
CA HIS A 28 -53.74 -71.39 -24.86
C HIS A 28 -53.27 -70.84 -23.51
N ALA A 29 -53.48 -71.58 -22.42
CA ALA A 29 -52.96 -71.21 -21.11
C ALA A 29 -51.42 -71.15 -21.12
N ALA A 30 -50.76 -72.17 -21.67
CA ALA A 30 -49.30 -72.21 -21.76
C ALA A 30 -48.74 -71.07 -22.64
N ASP A 31 -49.41 -70.70 -23.72
CA ASP A 31 -49.00 -69.58 -24.56
C ASP A 31 -49.25 -68.22 -23.89
N ALA A 32 -50.32 -68.08 -23.10
CA ALA A 32 -50.56 -66.91 -22.28
C ALA A 32 -49.48 -66.72 -21.20
N ASP A 33 -49.06 -67.80 -20.53
CA ASP A 33 -47.98 -67.76 -19.53
C ASP A 33 -46.64 -67.34 -20.15
N LYS A 34 -46.32 -67.85 -21.35
CA LYS A 34 -45.14 -67.41 -22.11
C LYS A 34 -45.22 -65.93 -22.47
N ALA A 35 -46.38 -65.46 -22.94
CA ALA A 35 -46.59 -64.06 -23.28
C ALA A 35 -46.46 -63.14 -22.06
N ALA A 36 -47.01 -63.54 -20.91
CA ALA A 36 -46.86 -62.82 -19.65
C ALA A 36 -45.39 -62.70 -19.23
N THR A 37 -44.65 -63.81 -19.25
CA THR A 37 -43.21 -63.84 -18.94
C THR A 37 -42.40 -62.94 -19.88
N ALA A 38 -42.73 -62.94 -21.18
CA ALA A 38 -42.09 -62.06 -22.16
C ALA A 38 -42.41 -60.57 -21.91
N ALA A 39 -43.64 -60.26 -21.51
CA ALA A 39 -44.05 -58.90 -21.15
C ALA A 39 -43.32 -58.40 -19.89
N GLU A 40 -43.20 -59.22 -18.85
CA GLU A 40 -42.44 -58.90 -17.64
C GLU A 40 -40.97 -58.62 -17.95
N THR A 41 -40.36 -59.47 -18.77
CA THR A 41 -38.97 -59.29 -19.23
C THR A 41 -38.80 -57.98 -19.97
N SER A 42 -39.72 -57.67 -20.89
CA SER A 42 -39.70 -56.41 -21.66
C SER A 42 -39.88 -55.19 -20.76
N ALA A 43 -40.77 -55.26 -19.76
CA ALA A 43 -40.98 -54.20 -18.79
C ALA A 43 -39.73 -53.96 -17.92
N ALA A 44 -39.03 -55.04 -17.51
CA ALA A 44 -37.77 -54.94 -16.77
C ALA A 44 -36.67 -54.28 -17.60
N GLN A 45 -36.54 -54.64 -18.88
CA GLN A 45 -35.61 -54.00 -19.81
C GLN A 45 -35.93 -52.52 -20.03
N ALA A 46 -37.20 -52.17 -20.22
CA ALA A 46 -37.64 -50.78 -20.37
C ALA A 46 -37.33 -49.94 -19.12
N LYS A 47 -37.54 -50.51 -17.93
CA LYS A 47 -37.16 -49.87 -16.66
C LYS A 47 -35.65 -49.61 -16.59
N GLN A 48 -34.83 -50.57 -17.00
CA GLN A 48 -33.38 -50.41 -17.00
C GLN A 48 -32.94 -49.31 -17.99
N SER A 49 -33.51 -49.30 -19.20
CA SER A 49 -33.26 -48.24 -20.19
C SER A 49 -33.64 -46.85 -19.66
N ALA A 50 -34.77 -46.73 -18.96
CA ALA A 50 -35.18 -45.48 -18.34
C ALA A 50 -34.20 -45.00 -17.24
N ILE A 51 -33.66 -45.92 -16.44
CA ILE A 51 -32.62 -45.58 -15.45
C ILE A 51 -31.35 -45.09 -16.15
N THR A 52 -30.89 -45.79 -17.19
CA THR A 52 -29.72 -45.37 -17.98
C THR A 52 -29.93 -43.98 -18.59
N ALA A 53 -31.10 -43.71 -19.17
CA ALA A 53 -31.42 -42.40 -19.75
C ALA A 53 -31.43 -41.28 -18.70
N ARG A 54 -31.97 -41.53 -17.50
CA ARG A 54 -31.95 -40.55 -16.39
C ARG A 54 -30.54 -40.27 -15.90
N ASN A 55 -29.70 -41.31 -15.80
CA ASN A 55 -28.31 -41.14 -15.40
C ASN A 55 -27.51 -40.35 -16.45
N ALA A 56 -27.78 -40.58 -17.74
CA ALA A 56 -27.18 -39.82 -18.83
C ALA A 56 -27.62 -38.35 -18.81
N ALA A 57 -28.90 -38.06 -18.58
CA ALA A 57 -29.40 -36.70 -18.45
C ALA A 57 -28.73 -35.98 -17.25
N ALA A 58 -28.67 -36.62 -16.09
CA ALA A 58 -28.00 -36.05 -14.91
C ALA A 58 -26.49 -35.85 -15.12
N ALA A 59 -25.84 -36.67 -15.96
CA ALA A 59 -24.45 -36.45 -16.35
C ALA A 59 -24.30 -35.24 -17.27
N ALA A 60 -25.16 -35.11 -18.28
CA ALA A 60 -25.19 -33.95 -19.17
C ALA A 60 -25.42 -32.64 -18.41
N ASP A 61 -26.31 -32.63 -17.40
CA ASP A 61 -26.53 -31.45 -16.55
C ASP A 61 -25.27 -31.06 -15.76
N ARG A 62 -24.54 -32.05 -15.24
CA ARG A 62 -23.26 -31.79 -14.54
C ARG A 62 -22.18 -31.26 -15.48
N ASP A 63 -22.11 -31.80 -16.68
CA ASP A 63 -21.14 -31.36 -17.68
C ASP A 63 -21.45 -29.93 -18.15
N ALA A 64 -22.74 -29.59 -18.30
CA ALA A 64 -23.18 -28.23 -18.59
C ALA A 64 -22.81 -27.25 -17.47
N ASP A 65 -23.06 -27.61 -16.21
CA ASP A 65 -22.64 -26.82 -15.05
C ASP A 65 -21.10 -26.61 -15.01
N ALA A 66 -20.33 -27.66 -15.30
CA ALA A 66 -18.87 -27.58 -15.33
C ALA A 66 -18.36 -26.69 -16.47
N ALA A 67 -19.04 -26.72 -17.62
CA ALA A 67 -18.74 -25.84 -18.75
C ALA A 67 -19.05 -24.37 -18.42
N GLU A 68 -20.18 -24.08 -17.77
CA GLU A 68 -20.51 -22.72 -17.30
C GLU A 68 -19.48 -22.20 -16.29
N ASP A 69 -19.05 -23.04 -15.34
CA ASP A 69 -18.02 -22.68 -14.36
C ASP A 69 -16.67 -22.39 -15.03
N SER A 70 -16.29 -23.19 -16.03
CA SER A 70 -15.08 -22.99 -16.81
C SER A 70 -15.14 -21.69 -17.62
N ALA A 71 -16.29 -21.37 -18.23
CA ALA A 71 -16.50 -20.14 -18.97
C ALA A 71 -16.38 -18.90 -18.06
N ALA A 72 -16.99 -18.95 -16.87
CA ALA A 72 -16.88 -17.87 -15.89
C ALA A 72 -15.44 -17.65 -15.42
N GLN A 73 -14.66 -18.72 -15.22
CA GLN A 73 -13.24 -18.61 -14.84
C GLN A 73 -12.39 -18.01 -15.97
N ALA A 74 -12.68 -18.39 -17.21
CA ALA A 74 -12.00 -17.83 -18.38
C ALA A 74 -12.30 -16.33 -18.53
N GLU A 75 -13.55 -15.91 -18.33
CA GLU A 75 -13.93 -14.51 -18.37
C GLU A 75 -13.22 -13.68 -17.30
N PHE A 76 -13.20 -14.16 -16.05
CA PHE A 76 -12.48 -13.51 -14.96
C PHE A 76 -10.99 -13.36 -15.27
N SER A 77 -10.37 -14.44 -15.76
CA SER A 77 -8.94 -14.41 -16.13
C SER A 77 -8.65 -13.39 -17.23
N ALA A 78 -9.56 -13.27 -18.20
CA ALA A 78 -9.46 -12.28 -19.28
C ALA A 78 -9.66 -10.85 -18.77
N GLN A 79 -10.59 -10.61 -17.86
CA GLN A 79 -10.79 -9.30 -17.21
C GLN A 79 -9.55 -8.90 -16.39
N TYR A 80 -9.07 -9.80 -15.53
CA TYR A 80 -7.86 -9.58 -14.73
C TYR A 80 -6.63 -9.24 -15.59
N ALA A 81 -6.47 -9.92 -16.75
CA ALA A 81 -5.39 -9.63 -17.69
C ALA A 81 -5.52 -8.22 -18.29
N ARG A 82 -6.73 -7.78 -18.68
CA ARG A 82 -6.98 -6.44 -19.21
C ARG A 82 -6.71 -5.34 -18.18
N ASP A 83 -7.13 -5.55 -16.95
CA ASP A 83 -6.91 -4.59 -15.87
C ASP A 83 -5.43 -4.47 -15.51
N SER A 84 -4.73 -5.61 -15.50
CA SER A 84 -3.29 -5.63 -15.27
C SER A 84 -2.53 -4.92 -16.39
N ALA A 85 -2.94 -5.11 -17.65
CA ALA A 85 -2.38 -4.37 -18.78
C ALA A 85 -2.63 -2.85 -18.65
N THR A 86 -3.85 -2.45 -18.29
CA THR A 86 -4.20 -1.02 -18.07
C THR A 86 -3.34 -0.39 -16.98
N ARG A 87 -3.13 -1.08 -15.84
CA ARG A 87 -2.25 -0.60 -14.77
C ARG A 87 -0.79 -0.50 -15.20
N ALA A 88 -0.32 -1.42 -16.03
CA ALA A 88 1.03 -1.36 -16.59
C ALA A 88 1.19 -0.15 -17.52
N ASP A 89 0.19 0.13 -18.37
CA ASP A 89 0.20 1.28 -19.27
C ASP A 89 0.19 2.61 -18.52
N LEU A 90 -0.62 2.73 -17.46
CA LEU A 90 -0.64 3.92 -16.59
C LEU A 90 0.72 4.13 -15.92
N SER A 91 1.27 3.07 -15.29
CA SER A 91 2.61 3.13 -14.68
C SER A 91 3.68 3.54 -15.70
N ALA A 92 3.61 3.03 -16.92
CA ALA A 92 4.54 3.39 -17.99
C ALA A 92 4.38 4.86 -18.42
N ALA A 93 3.15 5.39 -18.47
CA ALA A 93 2.89 6.80 -18.76
C ALA A 93 3.42 7.72 -17.65
N GLU A 94 3.20 7.37 -16.39
CA GLU A 94 3.72 8.11 -15.23
C GLU A 94 5.25 8.12 -15.18
N ALA A 95 5.88 6.98 -15.47
CA ALA A 95 7.34 6.87 -15.56
C ALA A 95 7.90 7.78 -16.66
N ARG A 96 7.25 7.83 -17.84
CA ARG A 96 7.64 8.75 -18.92
C ARG A 96 7.47 10.21 -18.51
N ALA A 97 6.36 10.57 -17.87
CA ALA A 97 6.14 11.93 -17.40
C ALA A 97 7.19 12.37 -16.36
N SER A 98 7.53 11.48 -15.42
CA SER A 98 8.57 11.72 -14.42
C SER A 98 9.95 11.90 -15.05
N ALA A 99 10.29 11.09 -16.05
CA ALA A 99 11.55 11.22 -16.78
C ALA A 99 11.65 12.57 -17.53
N LEU A 100 10.55 13.01 -18.15
CA LEU A 100 10.49 14.33 -18.81
C LEU A 100 10.62 15.48 -17.81
N ALA A 101 9.99 15.38 -16.64
CA ALA A 101 10.10 16.38 -15.58
C ALA A 101 11.54 16.47 -15.04
N ALA A 102 12.15 15.32 -14.74
CA ALA A 102 13.54 15.27 -14.29
C ALA A 102 14.52 15.86 -15.32
N GLY A 103 14.26 15.67 -16.62
CA GLY A 103 15.02 16.33 -17.68
C GLY A 103 14.96 17.86 -17.60
N LYS A 104 13.76 18.42 -17.40
CA LYS A 104 13.58 19.88 -17.23
C LYS A 104 14.27 20.40 -15.98
N ASP A 105 14.17 19.69 -14.87
CA ASP A 105 14.81 20.08 -13.61
C ASP A 105 16.33 20.08 -13.74
N ALA A 106 16.91 19.11 -14.47
CA ALA A 106 18.34 19.08 -14.76
C ALA A 106 18.77 20.28 -15.61
N ASP A 107 18.00 20.64 -16.64
CA ASP A 107 18.27 21.82 -17.46
C ASP A 107 18.19 23.13 -16.64
N ASP A 108 17.19 23.27 -15.78
CA ASP A 108 17.03 24.44 -14.91
C ASP A 108 18.13 24.53 -13.85
N ALA A 109 18.53 23.41 -13.25
CA ALA A 109 19.65 23.36 -12.31
C ALA A 109 20.97 23.77 -12.98
N ASN A 110 21.24 23.27 -14.19
CA ASN A 110 22.41 23.64 -14.98
C ASN A 110 22.43 25.14 -15.30
N ARG A 111 21.27 25.70 -15.67
CA ARG A 111 21.12 27.14 -15.95
C ARG A 111 21.40 27.99 -14.71
N LEU A 112 20.82 27.64 -13.57
CA LEU A 112 21.03 28.38 -12.31
C LEU A 112 22.47 28.26 -11.81
N ALA A 113 23.08 27.08 -11.92
CA ALA A 113 24.49 26.87 -11.59
C ALA A 113 25.40 27.75 -12.48
N GLY A 114 25.12 27.84 -13.78
CA GLY A 114 25.83 28.72 -14.70
C GLY A 114 25.70 30.21 -14.33
N GLN A 115 24.51 30.65 -13.93
CA GLN A 115 24.29 32.03 -13.46
C GLN A 115 25.03 32.32 -12.15
N ALA A 116 24.97 31.40 -11.18
CA ALA A 116 25.69 31.52 -9.92
C ALA A 116 27.21 31.56 -10.14
N TRP A 117 27.74 30.74 -11.05
CA TRP A 117 29.15 30.75 -11.42
C TRP A 117 29.57 32.07 -12.06
N ALA A 118 28.73 32.62 -12.95
CA ALA A 118 28.99 33.92 -13.58
C ALA A 118 29.04 35.06 -12.54
N GLN A 119 28.11 35.07 -11.59
CA GLN A 119 28.09 36.06 -10.50
C GLN A 119 29.30 35.93 -9.58
N ALA A 120 29.63 34.70 -9.17
CA ALA A 120 30.80 34.44 -8.33
C ALA A 120 32.10 34.86 -9.02
N LYS A 121 32.22 34.62 -10.33
CA LYS A 121 33.36 35.06 -11.12
C LYS A 121 33.46 36.59 -11.16
N GLU A 122 32.34 37.29 -11.39
CA GLU A 122 32.31 38.75 -11.43
C GLU A 122 32.73 39.37 -10.09
N GLU A 123 32.22 38.83 -8.97
CA GLU A 123 32.58 39.32 -7.64
C GLU A 123 34.06 39.06 -7.32
N LEU A 124 34.57 37.87 -7.68
CA LEU A 124 35.99 37.56 -7.53
C LEU A 124 36.89 38.47 -8.38
N GLU A 125 36.49 38.79 -9.61
CA GLU A 125 37.22 39.75 -10.45
C GLU A 125 37.23 41.16 -9.84
N LYS A 126 36.14 41.58 -9.18
CA LYS A 126 36.10 42.85 -8.42
C LYS A 126 37.01 42.83 -7.20
N GLU A 127 37.00 41.75 -6.41
CA GLU A 127 37.88 41.60 -5.25
C GLU A 127 39.35 41.61 -5.65
N ILE A 128 39.73 40.86 -6.70
CA ILE A 128 41.09 40.85 -7.24
C ILE A 128 41.49 42.24 -7.74
N ALA A 129 40.60 42.96 -8.43
CA ALA A 129 40.88 44.32 -8.90
C ALA A 129 41.07 45.30 -7.73
N GLU A 130 40.28 45.17 -6.66
CA GLU A 130 40.43 45.98 -5.46
C GLU A 130 41.72 45.67 -4.72
N GLU A 131 42.11 44.40 -4.63
CA GLU A 131 43.36 43.98 -4.01
C GLU A 131 44.58 44.42 -4.81
N ILE A 132 44.54 44.35 -6.14
CA ILE A 132 45.56 44.94 -7.01
C ILE A 132 45.69 46.45 -6.76
N ARG A 133 44.57 47.16 -6.56
CA ARG A 133 44.59 48.59 -6.23
C ARG A 133 45.24 48.86 -4.87
N LYS A 134 44.84 48.13 -3.82
CA LYS A 134 45.44 48.24 -2.47
C LYS A 134 46.93 47.94 -2.49
N ASN A 135 47.36 46.89 -3.20
CA ASN A 135 48.76 46.52 -3.33
C ASN A 135 49.58 47.58 -4.08
N LYS A 136 49.01 48.23 -5.10
CA LYS A 136 49.66 49.38 -5.77
C LYS A 136 49.83 50.56 -4.82
N GLU A 137 48.78 50.93 -4.08
CA GLU A 137 48.83 52.01 -3.10
C GLU A 137 49.84 51.72 -1.97
N GLU A 138 49.92 50.48 -1.51
CA GLU A 138 50.90 50.08 -0.50
C GLU A 138 52.33 50.09 -1.05
N HIS A 139 52.54 49.57 -2.26
CA HIS A 139 53.84 49.59 -2.91
C HIS A 139 54.34 51.03 -3.13
N GLU A 140 53.49 51.96 -3.54
CA GLU A 140 53.83 53.39 -3.62
C GLU A 140 54.21 53.99 -2.26
N LYS A 141 53.48 53.65 -1.19
CA LYS A 141 53.82 54.05 0.19
C LYS A 141 55.16 53.47 0.63
N GLN A 142 55.44 52.20 0.33
CA GLN A 142 56.71 51.55 0.64
C GLN A 142 57.87 52.20 -0.13
N GLN A 143 57.70 52.52 -1.41
CA GLN A 143 58.70 53.25 -2.19
C GLN A 143 58.94 54.66 -1.64
N ALA A 144 57.89 55.39 -1.24
CA ALA A 144 58.03 56.69 -0.60
C ALA A 144 58.73 56.60 0.76
N ALA A 145 58.45 55.56 1.55
CA ALA A 145 59.12 55.30 2.82
C ALA A 145 60.59 54.90 2.64
N GLN A 146 60.92 54.12 1.60
CA GLN A 146 62.30 53.81 1.24
C GLN A 146 63.07 55.07 0.83
N LYS A 147 62.51 55.92 -0.02
CA LYS A 147 63.11 57.24 -0.35
C LYS A 147 63.33 58.11 0.89
N LYS A 148 62.41 58.09 1.85
CA LYS A 148 62.59 58.79 3.15
C LYS A 148 63.71 58.18 3.99
N LYS A 149 63.83 56.85 4.04
CA LYS A 149 64.92 56.17 4.75
C LYS A 149 66.28 56.45 4.11
N GLU A 150 66.34 56.48 2.78
CA GLU A 150 67.55 56.84 2.03
C GLU A 150 67.97 58.30 2.30
N ASN A 151 67.01 59.23 2.33
CA ASN A 151 67.28 60.62 2.74
C ASN A 151 67.72 60.74 4.21
N ARG A 152 67.17 59.92 5.12
CA ARG A 152 67.48 59.95 6.57
C ARG A 152 68.84 59.30 6.91
N LYS A 153 69.34 58.38 6.09
CA LYS A 153 70.73 57.85 6.21
C LYS A 153 71.80 58.92 6.00
N ASN A 154 71.47 59.98 5.27
CA ASN A 154 72.37 61.12 5.07
C ASN A 154 72.18 62.22 6.14
N GLN A 155 71.42 61.96 7.20
CA GLN A 155 71.12 62.91 8.27
C GLN A 155 71.87 62.54 9.56
N GLN A 156 72.55 63.53 10.17
CA GLN A 156 73.28 63.36 11.44
C GLN A 156 72.36 63.66 12.63
N CYS A 157 72.30 62.75 13.60
CA CYS A 157 71.53 62.89 14.83
C CYS A 157 72.44 63.26 16.01
N VAL A 158 71.92 64.07 16.94
CA VAL A 158 72.69 64.54 18.10
C VAL A 158 72.51 63.58 19.27
N ARG A 159 73.60 62.96 19.71
CA ARG A 159 73.64 62.15 20.93
C ARG A 159 74.02 63.03 22.11
N LEU A 160 73.12 63.08 23.10
CA LEU A 160 73.30 63.85 24.33
C LEU A 160 73.80 62.94 25.46
N PHE A 161 74.91 63.32 26.09
CA PHE A 161 75.42 62.74 27.32
C PHE A 161 75.39 63.78 28.43
N PRO A 162 75.43 63.38 29.73
CA PRO A 162 75.25 64.30 30.86
C PRO A 162 76.15 65.53 30.85
N HIS A 163 77.30 65.50 30.16
CA HIS A 163 78.24 66.62 30.06
C HIS A 163 78.80 66.87 28.64
N GLY A 164 78.06 66.52 27.57
CA GLY A 164 78.50 66.81 26.19
C GLY A 164 77.55 66.30 25.10
N HIS A 165 77.76 66.74 23.86
CA HIS A 165 77.02 66.24 22.69
C HIS A 165 77.98 65.77 21.59
N THR A 166 77.60 64.71 20.88
CA THR A 166 78.32 64.19 19.70
C THR A 166 77.33 63.88 18.59
N TYR A 167 77.71 64.12 17.34
CA TYR A 167 76.88 63.79 16.17
C TYR A 167 77.15 62.33 15.76
N GLU A 168 76.11 61.51 15.69
CA GLU A 168 76.17 60.13 15.17
C GLU A 168 75.13 59.95 14.04
N PRO A 169 75.35 59.03 13.08
CA PRO A 169 74.34 58.68 12.08
C PRO A 169 73.03 58.25 12.74
N CYS A 170 71.90 58.79 12.26
CA CYS A 170 70.60 58.56 12.88
C CYS A 170 70.17 57.07 12.94
N ASP A 171 70.69 56.23 12.04
CA ASP A 171 70.45 54.79 12.02
C ASP A 171 71.18 54.05 13.16
N GLU A 172 72.38 54.48 13.54
CA GLU A 172 73.09 53.95 14.71
C GLU A 172 72.42 54.35 16.04
N ALA A 173 71.83 55.56 16.10
CA ALA A 173 71.06 56.04 17.24
C ALA A 173 69.76 55.23 17.46
N ASP A 174 69.01 54.97 16.38
CA ASP A 174 67.75 54.22 16.43
C ASP A 174 67.97 52.76 16.85
N ALA A 175 69.00 52.08 16.32
CA ALA A 175 69.35 50.69 16.68
C ALA A 175 69.80 50.53 18.16
N ARG A 176 70.20 51.62 18.82
CA ARG A 176 70.50 51.64 20.25
C ARG A 176 69.22 51.75 21.08
N HIS A 177 68.28 52.58 20.65
CA HIS A 177 66.97 52.72 21.29
C HIS A 177 66.14 51.44 21.24
N GLU A 178 66.19 50.70 20.13
CA GLU A 178 65.45 49.43 19.97
C GLU A 178 65.92 48.34 20.96
N ARG A 179 67.24 48.20 21.15
CA ARG A 179 67.82 47.34 22.21
C ARG A 179 67.38 47.71 23.62
N THR A 180 67.07 48.98 23.86
CA THR A 180 66.61 49.45 25.18
C THR A 180 65.11 49.18 25.38
N ARG A 181 64.37 48.97 24.29
CA ARG A 181 62.91 48.75 24.29
C ARG A 181 62.53 47.29 24.60
N GLU A 182 63.34 46.32 24.17
CA GLU A 182 63.16 44.89 24.50
C GLU A 182 63.24 44.60 26.00
N HIS A 183 63.94 45.42 26.78
CA HIS A 183 64.00 45.28 28.24
C HIS A 183 62.75 45.79 28.97
N PHE A 184 61.88 46.59 28.32
CA PHE A 184 60.69 47.17 28.94
C PHE A 184 59.38 46.43 28.64
N THR A 185 59.36 45.49 27.70
CA THR A 185 58.15 44.75 27.29
C THR A 185 57.73 43.62 28.24
N ILE A 186 58.61 43.16 29.14
CA ILE A 186 58.29 42.13 30.16
C ILE A 186 57.24 42.63 31.18
N ALA A 187 57.09 43.94 31.36
CA ALA A 187 56.13 44.52 32.31
C ALA A 187 54.69 44.64 31.75
N ALA A 188 54.49 44.60 30.43
CA ALA A 188 53.18 44.78 29.81
C ALA A 188 52.34 43.48 29.78
N ASP A 189 52.98 42.30 29.74
CA ASP A 189 52.30 41.00 29.77
C ASP A 189 51.74 40.65 31.15
N PHE A 190 52.31 41.21 32.23
CA PHE A 190 51.80 41.00 33.59
C PHE A 190 50.46 41.72 33.84
N ALA A 191 50.15 42.79 33.10
CA ALA A 191 48.91 43.55 33.22
C ALA A 191 47.72 42.94 32.45
N ARG A 192 47.99 42.12 31.42
CA ARG A 192 46.93 41.49 30.59
C ARG A 192 46.31 40.25 31.27
N THR A 193 47.00 39.68 32.26
CA THR A 193 46.67 38.37 32.85
C THR A 193 45.71 38.47 34.06
N TYR A 194 45.38 39.66 34.56
CA TYR A 194 44.57 39.84 35.78
C TYR A 194 43.17 40.48 35.59
N LEU A 195 42.72 40.71 34.35
CA LEU A 195 41.52 41.53 34.11
C LEU A 195 40.44 40.96 33.18
N PHE A 196 40.41 39.65 32.89
CA PHE A 196 39.23 38.99 32.29
C PHE A 196 39.11 37.52 32.73
N ALA A 197 38.39 37.29 33.83
CA ALA A 197 37.97 35.96 34.26
C ALA A 197 36.43 35.91 34.27
N ASN A 198 35.82 35.30 33.24
CA ASN A 198 34.50 34.64 33.27
C ASN A 198 34.09 34.13 31.86
N THR A 199 34.50 32.91 31.50
CA THR A 199 33.93 32.18 30.34
C THR A 199 33.79 30.67 30.58
N GLU A 200 33.66 30.25 31.84
CA GLU A 200 33.64 28.83 32.23
C GLU A 200 32.26 28.16 32.22
N LYS A 201 31.24 28.78 31.60
CA LYS A 201 29.88 28.20 31.48
C LYS A 201 29.50 27.71 30.08
N CYS A 202 30.34 27.90 29.05
CA CYS A 202 30.06 27.40 27.69
C CYS A 202 30.59 25.98 27.42
N ILE A 203 31.32 25.37 28.36
CA ILE A 203 32.02 24.09 28.15
C ILE A 203 31.24 22.88 28.71
N LYS A 204 30.18 23.07 29.50
CA LYS A 204 29.57 21.96 30.26
C LYS A 204 28.20 21.43 29.82
N ASP A 205 27.52 21.99 28.81
CA ASP A 205 26.41 21.29 28.11
C ASP A 205 26.00 21.98 26.78
N PRO A 206 26.16 21.33 25.61
CA PRO A 206 25.72 21.87 24.32
C PRO A 206 24.36 21.30 23.89
N THR A 207 23.29 22.09 23.97
CA THR A 207 22.13 21.90 23.09
C THR A 207 22.31 22.78 21.86
N PHE A 208 22.14 22.17 20.68
CA PHE A 208 22.63 22.63 19.36
C PHE A 208 21.94 23.89 18.79
N GLY A 209 21.29 24.71 19.62
CA GLY A 209 20.46 25.84 19.18
C GLY A 209 21.14 27.21 19.17
N ASP A 210 22.04 27.51 20.10
CA ASP A 210 22.40 28.92 20.41
C ASP A 210 23.88 29.32 20.23
N CYS A 211 24.73 28.46 19.63
CA CYS A 211 26.14 28.80 19.29
C CYS A 211 26.46 28.81 17.78
N ALA A 212 25.46 28.77 16.91
CA ALA A 212 25.64 28.67 15.45
C ALA A 212 25.88 30.02 14.74
N LEU A 213 26.24 31.08 15.47
CA LEU A 213 26.53 32.41 14.91
C LEU A 213 27.91 32.97 15.33
N ALA A 214 28.90 32.10 15.52
CA ALA A 214 30.27 32.51 15.83
C ALA A 214 31.34 31.82 14.98
N LEU A 215 31.00 31.37 13.76
CA LEU A 215 31.95 30.75 12.83
C LEU A 215 31.80 31.23 11.38
N THR A 216 31.73 32.56 11.19
CA THR A 216 32.01 33.19 9.89
C THR A 216 33.05 34.30 9.96
N GLU A 217 33.82 34.40 11.04
CA GLU A 217 34.96 35.32 11.06
C GLU A 217 36.24 34.59 11.48
N ILE A 218 37.29 34.83 10.69
CA ILE A 218 38.69 34.45 10.89
C ILE A 218 39.07 33.08 10.31
N ILE A 219 39.20 33.04 8.97
CA ILE A 219 40.28 32.30 8.31
C ILE A 219 41.40 33.32 8.00
N PRO A 220 42.60 33.15 8.57
CA PRO A 220 43.84 33.46 7.88
C PRO A 220 44.53 32.14 7.53
N ALA A 221 44.92 32.07 6.26
CA ALA A 221 45.62 31.01 5.57
C ALA A 221 46.65 30.23 6.40
N GLY A 222 46.54 28.89 6.35
CA GLY A 222 47.66 28.00 6.71
C GLY A 222 47.28 26.66 7.33
N LYS A 223 46.55 25.80 6.61
CA LYS A 223 46.64 24.31 6.61
C LYS A 223 45.45 23.69 5.87
N LEU A 224 45.49 23.77 4.54
CA LEU A 224 44.79 22.81 3.66
C LEU A 224 45.46 21.44 3.84
N ARG A 225 44.94 20.58 4.73
CA ARG A 225 45.32 19.15 4.73
C ARG A 225 44.34 18.19 5.40
N LEU A 226 43.07 18.53 5.50
CA LEU A 226 42.05 17.63 6.05
C LEU A 226 40.72 17.61 5.24
N LEU A 227 40.81 17.63 3.92
CA LEU A 227 39.69 17.40 2.99
C LEU A 227 39.80 16.03 2.30
N THR A 228 40.01 14.97 3.08
CA THR A 228 39.94 13.57 2.59
C THR A 228 39.06 12.68 3.46
N LYS A 229 38.21 13.27 4.32
CA LYS A 229 37.29 12.52 5.22
C LYS A 229 35.81 12.95 5.10
N ILE A 230 35.44 13.59 4.00
CA ILE A 230 34.03 13.96 3.73
C ILE A 230 33.30 12.87 2.91
N ASP A 231 34.03 11.98 2.22
CA ASP A 231 33.41 10.89 1.45
C ASP A 231 32.78 9.80 2.35
N ASP A 232 33.34 9.51 3.53
CA ASP A 232 32.83 8.44 4.41
C ASP A 232 31.55 8.83 5.19
N ALA A 233 31.24 10.12 5.31
CA ALA A 233 30.08 10.61 6.06
C ALA A 233 28.78 10.68 5.23
N ILE A 234 28.90 10.68 3.90
CA ILE A 234 27.75 10.67 2.98
C ILE A 234 27.26 9.23 2.75
N ASP A 235 28.16 8.25 2.75
CA ASP A 235 27.80 6.83 2.59
C ASP A 235 27.12 6.21 3.83
N THR A 236 27.39 6.73 5.03
CA THR A 236 26.70 6.29 6.25
C THR A 236 25.28 6.83 6.35
N TYR A 237 24.98 7.98 5.74
CA TYR A 237 23.64 8.58 5.73
C TYR A 237 22.71 7.96 4.67
N MET A 238 23.27 7.46 3.55
CA MET A 238 22.50 6.79 2.50
C MET A 238 22.23 5.30 2.78
N ASN A 239 23.05 4.63 3.60
CA ASN A 239 22.83 3.22 3.98
C ASN A 239 21.95 3.02 5.22
N ALA A 240 21.70 4.07 6.02
CA ALA A 240 20.77 4.00 7.17
C ALA A 240 19.28 4.06 6.78
N LYS A 241 18.94 4.33 5.51
CA LYS A 241 17.56 4.36 4.99
C LYS A 241 17.02 3.04 4.43
N ARG A 242 17.79 1.94 4.49
CA ARG A 242 17.32 0.60 4.07
C ARG A 242 16.90 -0.34 5.20
N ALA A 243 16.92 0.11 6.46
CA ALA A 243 16.48 -0.70 7.59
C ALA A 243 15.66 0.11 8.59
N LYS A 244 14.40 0.39 8.25
CA LYS A 244 13.28 0.52 9.22
C LYS A 244 11.95 0.59 8.48
N LYS A 245 11.12 -0.44 8.69
CA LYS A 245 9.67 -0.43 8.44
C LYS A 245 9.08 0.84 9.07
N LEU A 246 8.37 1.63 8.27
CA LEU A 246 7.52 2.70 8.77
C LEU A 246 6.23 2.08 9.34
N PRO A 247 5.85 2.41 10.60
CA PRO A 247 4.47 2.25 11.05
C PRO A 247 3.55 3.27 10.36
N SER A 248 2.31 2.84 10.16
CA SER A 248 1.17 3.64 9.67
C SER A 248 0.95 4.89 10.50
N VAL A 249 0.95 6.06 9.86
CA VAL A 249 0.59 7.34 10.49
C VAL A 249 -0.92 7.56 10.32
N CYS A 250 -1.68 7.28 11.38
CA CYS A 250 -2.98 7.92 11.62
C CYS A 250 -2.73 9.22 12.40
N GLY A 251 -3.29 10.33 11.92
CA GLY A 251 -3.51 11.54 12.73
C GLY A 251 -2.60 12.74 12.44
N ALA A 252 -2.84 13.45 11.34
CA ALA A 252 -2.46 14.85 11.21
C ALA A 252 -3.74 15.70 11.06
N LYS A 253 -4.04 16.53 12.07
CA LYS A 253 -5.07 17.57 11.98
C LYS A 253 -4.52 18.73 11.13
N PRO A 254 -5.18 19.20 10.07
CA PRO A 254 -4.86 20.50 9.52
C PRO A 254 -5.50 21.59 10.40
N ARG A 255 -4.67 22.42 11.04
CA ARG A 255 -5.08 23.74 11.54
C ARG A 255 -4.79 24.75 10.44
N PHE A 256 -5.83 25.27 9.78
CA PHE A 256 -5.77 26.54 9.06
C PHE A 256 -6.85 27.47 9.60
N PRO A 257 -6.56 28.76 9.82
CA PRO A 257 -7.55 29.74 10.26
C PRO A 257 -8.33 30.24 9.03
N VAL A 258 -9.66 30.10 9.04
CA VAL A 258 -10.52 30.73 8.02
C VAL A 258 -11.21 31.94 8.65
N LYS A 259 -10.90 33.13 8.13
CA LYS A 259 -11.67 34.35 8.37
C LYS A 259 -13.05 34.21 7.71
N ALA A 260 -14.08 34.59 8.45
CA ALA A 260 -15.46 34.68 7.98
C ALA A 260 -15.63 35.78 6.91
N GLY A 261 -16.47 35.51 5.90
CA GLY A 261 -16.84 36.46 4.86
C GLY A 261 -17.90 35.94 3.89
N VAL A 262 -19.17 36.04 4.32
CA VAL A 262 -20.40 36.37 3.55
C VAL A 262 -20.60 35.75 2.14
N GLY A 263 -21.50 34.76 2.09
CA GLY A 263 -22.74 34.80 1.29
C GLY A 263 -22.69 34.63 -0.23
N ALA A 264 -23.08 33.44 -0.72
CA ALA A 264 -24.09 33.26 -1.79
C ALA A 264 -24.45 31.78 -1.93
N ALA A 265 -25.75 31.51 -2.04
CA ALA A 265 -26.38 30.20 -2.16
C ALA A 265 -26.00 29.46 -3.45
N PHE A 266 -25.92 28.12 -3.44
CA PHE A 266 -26.51 27.21 -4.45
C PHE A 266 -26.29 25.72 -4.07
N ASN A 267 -27.40 24.97 -4.10
CA ASN A 267 -27.59 23.51 -4.20
C ASN A 267 -26.87 22.54 -3.25
N ALA A 268 -27.68 21.94 -2.37
CA ALA A 268 -27.36 20.79 -1.54
C ALA A 268 -27.11 19.52 -2.38
N VAL A 269 -25.86 19.07 -2.40
CA VAL A 269 -25.50 17.66 -2.65
C VAL A 269 -25.04 17.09 -1.31
N ALA A 270 -25.85 16.20 -0.75
CA ALA A 270 -25.56 15.50 0.50
C ALA A 270 -24.22 14.76 0.39
N HIS A 271 -23.23 15.20 1.14
CA HIS A 271 -22.01 14.44 1.38
C HIS A 271 -22.31 13.38 2.46
N PRO A 272 -21.74 12.16 2.35
CA PRO A 272 -21.91 11.16 3.38
C PRO A 272 -21.22 11.62 4.66
N VAL A 273 -21.98 11.64 5.75
CA VAL A 273 -21.49 11.89 7.09
C VAL A 273 -20.48 10.78 7.41
N LEU A 274 -19.20 11.16 7.51
CA LEU A 274 -18.15 10.38 8.17
C LEU A 274 -18.54 10.21 9.65
N LEU A 275 -19.31 9.15 9.96
CA LEU A 275 -19.42 8.68 11.35
C LEU A 275 -18.07 8.10 11.75
N SER A 276 -17.28 8.93 12.40
CA SER A 276 -16.10 8.50 13.16
C SER A 276 -16.59 7.63 14.31
N ALA A 277 -16.50 6.30 14.14
CA ALA A 277 -16.84 5.33 15.18
C ALA A 277 -16.05 5.64 16.46
N ARG A 278 -16.76 5.88 17.57
CA ARG A 278 -16.16 6.00 18.89
C ARG A 278 -15.69 4.62 19.34
N SER A 279 -14.49 4.56 19.90
CA SER A 279 -13.85 3.36 20.45
C SER A 279 -14.65 2.79 21.62
N GLY A 280 -15.61 1.90 21.34
CA GLY A 280 -16.44 1.23 22.35
C GLY A 280 -17.67 0.50 21.83
N GLU A 281 -18.13 0.77 20.61
CA GLU A 281 -19.40 0.22 20.10
C GLU A 281 -19.20 -1.06 19.27
N ASP A 282 -20.15 -1.99 19.41
CA ASP A 282 -20.39 -3.13 18.51
C ASP A 282 -20.99 -2.56 17.21
N PRO A 283 -20.22 -2.43 16.12
CA PRO A 283 -20.65 -1.69 14.95
C PRO A 283 -21.75 -2.44 14.20
N ARG A 284 -22.74 -1.69 13.72
CA ARG A 284 -23.87 -2.24 12.95
C ARG A 284 -23.67 -2.19 11.45
N ILE A 285 -22.75 -1.34 11.00
CA ILE A 285 -22.48 -1.09 9.58
C ILE A 285 -20.97 -1.07 9.38
N PHE A 286 -20.52 -1.77 8.34
CA PHE A 286 -19.14 -1.89 7.93
C PHE A 286 -18.99 -1.31 6.53
N VAL A 287 -18.08 -0.36 6.40
CA VAL A 287 -17.75 0.27 5.11
C VAL A 287 -16.66 -0.53 4.39
N ASN A 288 -16.62 -0.42 3.07
CA ASN A 288 -15.54 -0.98 2.28
C ASN A 288 -14.22 -0.28 2.65
N LEU A 289 -13.26 -1.04 3.16
CA LEU A 289 -11.92 -0.58 3.56
C LEU A 289 -11.01 -0.31 2.35
N HIS A 290 -11.38 -0.84 1.18
CA HIS A 290 -10.67 -0.70 -0.10
C HIS A 290 -11.60 -0.08 -1.14
N PRO A 291 -12.01 1.19 -0.99
CA PRO A 291 -12.91 1.86 -1.93
C PRO A 291 -12.32 2.02 -3.34
N GLU A 292 -11.01 1.87 -3.49
CA GLU A 292 -10.29 1.81 -4.77
C GLU A 292 -10.59 0.55 -5.58
N ASP A 293 -10.95 -0.56 -4.91
CA ASP A 293 -11.32 -1.81 -5.57
C ASP A 293 -12.73 -1.68 -6.15
N LYS A 294 -12.83 -1.69 -7.47
CA LYS A 294 -14.11 -1.54 -8.16
C LYS A 294 -14.90 -2.85 -8.10
N PRO A 295 -16.21 -2.80 -7.77
CA PRO A 295 -17.08 -3.97 -7.87
C PRO A 295 -17.06 -4.52 -9.30
N GLU A 296 -16.73 -5.79 -9.44
CA GLU A 296 -16.88 -6.51 -10.70
C GLU A 296 -18.30 -7.06 -10.81
N TRP A 297 -18.71 -7.39 -12.03
CA TRP A 297 -19.98 -8.07 -12.23
C TRP A 297 -19.91 -9.48 -11.62
N PHE A 298 -20.97 -9.88 -10.90
CA PHE A 298 -21.12 -11.24 -10.41
C PHE A 298 -22.57 -11.72 -10.55
N LYS A 299 -22.75 -13.03 -10.62
CA LYS A 299 -24.06 -13.67 -10.56
C LYS A 299 -24.33 -14.11 -9.13
N ALA A 300 -25.37 -13.53 -8.52
CA ALA A 300 -25.84 -13.98 -7.22
C ALA A 300 -26.33 -15.44 -7.28
N ILE A 301 -26.02 -16.19 -6.22
CA ILE A 301 -26.41 -17.59 -6.08
C ILE A 301 -27.61 -17.64 -5.15
N ALA A 302 -28.68 -18.30 -5.56
CA ALA A 302 -29.84 -18.49 -4.72
C ALA A 302 -29.48 -19.37 -3.50
N PRO A 303 -30.02 -19.09 -2.29
CA PRO A 303 -29.81 -19.89 -1.08
C PRO A 303 -29.94 -21.41 -1.29
N GLY A 304 -31.02 -21.86 -1.94
CA GLY A 304 -31.25 -23.28 -2.22
C GLY A 304 -30.21 -23.90 -3.16
N THR A 305 -29.69 -23.13 -4.13
CA THR A 305 -28.62 -23.57 -5.03
C THR A 305 -27.29 -23.68 -4.30
N ALA A 306 -27.01 -22.80 -3.35
CA ALA A 306 -25.80 -22.90 -2.52
C ALA A 306 -25.83 -24.16 -1.64
N LEU A 307 -27.00 -24.55 -1.14
CA LEU A 307 -27.17 -25.77 -0.34
C LEU A 307 -27.11 -27.06 -1.17
N SER A 308 -27.64 -27.07 -2.40
CA SER A 308 -27.66 -28.28 -3.24
C SER A 308 -26.27 -28.71 -3.72
N ARG A 309 -25.29 -27.80 -3.68
CA ARG A 309 -23.90 -28.04 -4.08
C ARG A 309 -23.01 -28.05 -2.85
N SER A 310 -21.90 -28.79 -2.89
CA SER A 310 -20.85 -28.67 -1.88
C SER A 310 -19.84 -27.64 -2.35
N GLY A 311 -19.56 -26.61 -1.55
CA GLY A 311 -18.69 -25.52 -1.99
C GLY A 311 -18.35 -24.53 -0.89
N ASN A 312 -17.39 -23.64 -1.18
CA ASN A 312 -17.10 -22.46 -0.36
C ASN A 312 -17.67 -21.23 -1.06
N TYR A 313 -18.39 -20.42 -0.32
CA TYR A 313 -19.12 -19.26 -0.83
C TYR A 313 -18.73 -18.02 -0.01
N ALA A 314 -18.89 -16.87 -0.64
CA ALA A 314 -18.84 -15.59 0.05
C ALA A 314 -20.27 -15.08 0.22
N TYR A 315 -20.52 -14.37 1.32
CA TYR A 315 -21.80 -13.72 1.57
C TYR A 315 -21.59 -12.30 2.05
N VAL A 316 -22.60 -11.47 1.78
CA VAL A 316 -22.79 -10.18 2.44
C VAL A 316 -24.25 -10.07 2.89
N VAL A 317 -24.45 -9.36 3.99
CA VAL A 317 -25.77 -8.93 4.45
C VAL A 317 -25.83 -7.43 4.26
N LEU A 318 -26.72 -6.97 3.41
CA LEU A 318 -26.88 -5.55 3.09
C LEU A 318 -27.55 -4.81 4.26
N GLU A 319 -27.61 -3.47 4.18
CA GLU A 319 -28.26 -2.63 5.19
C GLU A 319 -29.76 -2.94 5.37
N ASP A 320 -30.43 -3.37 4.30
CA ASP A 320 -31.83 -3.82 4.32
C ASP A 320 -32.02 -5.22 4.95
N GLY A 321 -30.92 -5.86 5.37
CA GLY A 321 -30.92 -7.21 5.94
C GLY A 321 -30.98 -8.34 4.91
N ARG A 322 -30.96 -8.03 3.61
CA ARG A 322 -30.96 -9.03 2.55
C ARG A 322 -29.64 -9.78 2.48
N LEU A 323 -29.72 -11.11 2.41
CA LEU A 323 -28.58 -11.98 2.17
C LEU A 323 -28.27 -12.00 0.67
N VAL A 324 -27.00 -11.80 0.33
CA VAL A 324 -26.51 -11.97 -1.04
C VAL A 324 -25.33 -12.94 -0.99
N ILE A 325 -25.47 -14.03 -1.74
CA ILE A 325 -24.47 -15.11 -1.81
C ILE A 325 -23.79 -15.04 -3.18
N GLY A 326 -22.48 -15.16 -3.19
CA GLY A 326 -21.66 -15.25 -4.39
C GLY A 326 -20.65 -16.39 -4.30
N LYS A 327 -20.03 -16.69 -5.44
CA LYS A 327 -18.81 -17.52 -5.45
C LYS A 327 -17.76 -16.81 -4.60
N ARG A 328 -16.93 -17.57 -3.87
CA ARG A 328 -15.83 -17.01 -3.07
C ARG A 328 -14.90 -16.11 -3.89
N THR A 329 -14.72 -16.42 -5.17
CA THR A 329 -13.87 -15.67 -6.11
C THR A 329 -14.46 -14.34 -6.58
N ALA A 330 -15.77 -14.10 -6.42
CA ALA A 330 -16.39 -12.84 -6.83
C ALA A 330 -15.92 -11.66 -5.97
N GLY A 331 -15.49 -11.91 -4.73
CA GLY A 331 -15.08 -10.89 -3.77
C GLY A 331 -16.27 -10.18 -3.10
N HIS A 332 -16.16 -9.87 -1.81
CA HIS A 332 -17.25 -9.25 -1.05
C HIS A 332 -17.66 -7.87 -1.57
N VAL A 333 -16.71 -7.12 -2.13
CA VAL A 333 -16.97 -5.80 -2.74
C VAL A 333 -17.90 -5.91 -3.94
N SER A 334 -17.70 -6.90 -4.81
CA SER A 334 -18.58 -7.17 -5.95
C SER A 334 -19.96 -7.59 -5.49
N ILE A 335 -20.03 -8.46 -4.47
CA ILE A 335 -21.30 -9.00 -3.94
C ILE A 335 -22.17 -7.88 -3.33
N SER A 336 -21.55 -6.90 -2.67
CA SER A 336 -22.21 -5.73 -2.09
C SER A 336 -22.42 -4.57 -3.07
N GLY A 337 -21.86 -4.65 -4.28
CA GLY A 337 -21.82 -3.51 -5.21
C GLY A 337 -20.99 -2.33 -4.68
N GLY A 338 -20.04 -2.58 -3.79
CA GLY A 338 -19.21 -1.57 -3.12
C GLY A 338 -19.91 -0.81 -1.99
N GLY A 339 -21.19 -1.12 -1.74
CA GLY A 339 -21.96 -0.54 -0.65
C GLY A 339 -21.53 -1.05 0.73
N PRO A 340 -21.88 -0.32 1.80
CA PRO A 340 -21.68 -0.81 3.16
C PRO A 340 -22.55 -2.03 3.46
N VAL A 341 -22.14 -2.82 4.45
CA VAL A 341 -22.78 -4.09 4.82
C VAL A 341 -22.98 -4.16 6.33
N THR A 342 -23.93 -4.97 6.78
CA THR A 342 -24.14 -5.28 8.20
C THR A 342 -23.35 -6.51 8.64
N ALA A 343 -23.06 -7.42 7.71
CA ALA A 343 -22.16 -8.55 7.91
C ALA A 343 -21.56 -8.99 6.57
N ALA A 344 -20.35 -9.55 6.60
CA ALA A 344 -19.74 -10.17 5.42
C ALA A 344 -18.74 -11.24 5.84
N GLY A 345 -18.68 -12.33 5.09
CA GLY A 345 -17.76 -13.42 5.38
C GLY A 345 -17.84 -14.58 4.40
N GLU A 346 -17.34 -15.74 4.81
CA GLU A 346 -17.35 -16.96 4.03
C GLU A 346 -18.21 -18.03 4.73
N PHE A 347 -18.75 -18.96 3.95
CA PHE A 347 -19.38 -20.16 4.49
C PHE A 347 -19.15 -21.34 3.57
N LYS A 348 -19.27 -22.55 4.14
CA LYS A 348 -19.11 -23.80 3.39
C LYS A 348 -20.36 -24.65 3.49
N THR A 349 -20.74 -25.26 2.38
CA THR A 349 -21.78 -26.28 2.33
C THR A 349 -21.19 -27.65 2.01
N LYS A 350 -21.82 -28.69 2.57
CA LYS A 350 -21.52 -30.09 2.26
C LYS A 350 -22.78 -30.92 2.47
N GLY A 351 -23.19 -31.68 1.45
CA GLY A 351 -24.33 -32.59 1.56
C GLY A 351 -25.65 -31.93 1.98
N GLY A 352 -25.97 -30.75 1.43
CA GLY A 352 -27.22 -30.06 1.75
C GLY A 352 -27.19 -29.18 3.01
N GLN A 353 -26.07 -29.10 3.72
CA GLN A 353 -25.96 -28.39 4.98
C GLN A 353 -24.80 -27.40 5.00
N VAL A 354 -24.94 -26.30 5.74
CA VAL A 354 -23.80 -25.45 6.10
C VAL A 354 -22.93 -26.17 7.13
N VAL A 355 -21.62 -26.18 6.89
CA VAL A 355 -20.59 -26.79 7.76
C VAL A 355 -19.99 -25.74 8.68
N TYR A 356 -19.70 -24.55 8.15
CA TYR A 356 -19.27 -23.39 8.92
C TYR A 356 -19.75 -22.11 8.24
N LEU A 357 -19.87 -21.07 9.04
CA LEU A 357 -20.13 -19.69 8.66
C LEU A 357 -19.11 -18.83 9.42
N ASP A 358 -18.46 -17.88 8.78
CA ASP A 358 -17.53 -16.97 9.46
C ASP A 358 -17.76 -15.51 9.05
N ASN A 359 -17.00 -14.59 9.64
CA ASN A 359 -16.99 -13.17 9.27
C ASN A 359 -15.79 -12.79 8.38
N LYS A 360 -15.12 -13.75 7.73
CA LYS A 360 -13.87 -13.52 7.02
C LYS A 360 -14.08 -12.75 5.71
N SER A 361 -14.07 -11.42 5.81
CA SER A 361 -14.05 -10.52 4.66
C SER A 361 -12.84 -9.60 4.70
N GLY A 362 -12.04 -9.58 3.62
CA GLY A 362 -10.90 -8.66 3.50
C GLY A 362 -11.33 -7.19 3.40
N HIS A 363 -12.42 -6.94 2.64
CA HIS A 363 -12.95 -5.61 2.33
C HIS A 363 -13.75 -4.98 3.46
N PHE A 364 -14.44 -5.77 4.30
CA PHE A 364 -15.31 -5.22 5.33
C PHE A 364 -14.85 -5.51 6.76
N ARG A 365 -14.15 -6.63 6.97
CA ARG A 365 -13.69 -7.10 8.29
C ARG A 365 -14.76 -6.96 9.38
N SER A 366 -15.98 -7.43 9.05
CA SER A 366 -17.12 -7.35 9.96
C SER A 366 -16.84 -8.09 11.26
N HIS A 367 -17.26 -7.56 12.41
CA HIS A 367 -16.93 -8.12 13.73
C HIS A 367 -18.00 -7.74 14.79
N GLY A 368 -17.98 -8.42 15.93
CA GLY A 368 -18.90 -8.15 17.03
C GLY A 368 -20.24 -8.89 16.92
N LYS A 369 -21.10 -8.71 17.91
CA LYS A 369 -22.35 -9.49 18.07
C LYS A 369 -23.41 -9.04 17.07
N HIS A 370 -23.39 -7.77 16.66
CA HIS A 370 -24.31 -7.27 15.65
C HIS A 370 -24.05 -7.91 14.28
N ALA A 371 -22.79 -8.07 13.87
CA ALA A 371 -22.45 -8.75 12.62
C ALA A 371 -22.83 -10.25 12.65
N GLU A 372 -22.54 -10.93 13.77
CA GLU A 372 -22.93 -12.33 13.96
C GLU A 372 -24.45 -12.51 13.87
N LYS A 373 -25.20 -11.70 14.63
CA LYS A 373 -26.65 -11.76 14.62
C LYS A 373 -27.22 -11.45 13.24
N ALA A 374 -26.70 -10.43 12.54
CA ALA A 374 -27.14 -10.08 11.20
C ALA A 374 -26.94 -11.24 10.21
N ALA A 375 -25.80 -11.92 10.27
CA ALA A 375 -25.54 -13.10 9.46
C ALA A 375 -26.51 -14.25 9.79
N ILE A 376 -26.63 -14.64 11.06
CA ILE A 376 -27.51 -15.74 11.48
C ILE A 376 -28.97 -15.47 11.10
N ASP A 377 -29.47 -14.26 11.38
CA ASP A 377 -30.84 -13.87 11.06
C ASP A 377 -31.09 -13.89 9.55
N ALA A 378 -30.12 -13.44 8.73
CA ALA A 378 -30.25 -13.40 7.27
C ALA A 378 -30.27 -14.81 6.65
N PHE A 379 -29.38 -15.71 7.09
CA PHE A 379 -29.41 -17.11 6.65
C PHE A 379 -30.70 -17.82 7.11
N GLY A 380 -31.16 -17.56 8.34
CA GLY A 380 -32.40 -18.11 8.87
C GLY A 380 -33.64 -17.68 8.09
N ARG A 381 -33.72 -16.41 7.66
CA ARG A 381 -34.80 -15.91 6.78
C ARG A 381 -34.87 -16.64 5.44
N ASP A 382 -33.71 -17.06 4.93
CA ASP A 382 -33.59 -17.78 3.66
C ASP A 382 -33.66 -19.31 3.83
N GLY A 383 -34.05 -19.79 5.02
CA GLY A 383 -34.24 -21.22 5.30
C GLY A 383 -32.94 -22.00 5.45
N ILE A 384 -31.80 -21.34 5.68
CA ILE A 384 -30.51 -21.97 5.87
C ILE A 384 -30.16 -22.05 7.36
N ASP A 385 -30.04 -23.26 7.91
CA ASP A 385 -29.64 -23.45 9.30
C ASP A 385 -28.12 -23.30 9.51
N VAL A 386 -27.77 -22.24 10.25
CA VAL A 386 -26.39 -21.87 10.62
C VAL A 386 -26.18 -21.77 12.14
N ASN A 387 -27.16 -22.19 12.95
CA ASN A 387 -27.08 -22.06 14.40
C ASN A 387 -25.89 -22.84 14.97
N GLY A 388 -25.08 -22.16 15.78
CA GLY A 388 -23.87 -22.75 16.38
C GLY A 388 -22.72 -23.00 15.38
N LYS A 389 -22.82 -22.51 14.14
CA LYS A 389 -21.80 -22.70 13.09
C LYS A 389 -20.99 -21.45 12.79
N TYR A 390 -21.27 -20.34 13.49
CA TYR A 390 -20.61 -19.06 13.31
C TYR A 390 -19.22 -19.06 13.97
N ILE A 391 -18.21 -18.60 13.24
CA ILE A 391 -16.82 -18.52 13.67
C ILE A 391 -16.33 -17.07 13.54
N HIS A 392 -15.81 -16.52 14.62
CA HIS A 392 -15.16 -15.20 14.60
C HIS A 392 -13.73 -15.31 14.05
N ALA A 393 -13.58 -15.17 12.73
CA ALA A 393 -12.30 -15.07 12.04
C ALA A 393 -11.64 -13.69 12.20
N TRP A 394 -12.43 -12.62 12.25
CA TRP A 394 -11.98 -11.27 12.62
C TRP A 394 -12.48 -10.90 14.00
N GLY A 395 -11.54 -10.55 14.90
CA GLY A 395 -11.84 -9.92 16.17
C GLY A 395 -11.99 -8.41 16.04
N LYS A 396 -12.33 -7.76 17.15
CA LYS A 396 -12.19 -6.30 17.28
C LYS A 396 -10.75 -5.92 16.92
N PRO A 397 -10.49 -4.87 16.12
CA PRO A 397 -9.13 -4.40 15.88
C PRO A 397 -8.48 -4.05 17.22
N ASP A 398 -7.35 -4.69 17.53
CA ASP A 398 -6.50 -4.26 18.64
C ASP A 398 -5.97 -2.86 18.30
N CYS A 399 -6.37 -1.88 19.12
CA CYS A 399 -5.99 -0.48 18.95
C CYS A 399 -4.67 -0.20 19.66
#